data_AF-A0A7C3G3E5-F1
#
_entry.id   AF-A0A7C3G3E5-F1
#
_cell.length_a   1.000
_cell.length_b   1.000
_cell.length_c   1.000
_cell.angle_alpha   90.00
_cell.angle_beta   90.00
_cell.angle_gamma   90.00
#
_symmetry.space_group_name_H-M   'P 1'
#
loop_
_entity.id
_entity.type
_entity.pdbx_description
1 polymer ?
#
loop_
_entity_poly.entity_id
_entity_poly.type
_entity_poly.pdbx_seq_one_letter_code
_entity_poly.pdbx_strand_id
1 'polypeptide(L)'
;MKNFCLHPSSFILFFAMLTPAGKECKHFYSDYNRGRNIEECRLLKNNPDSLPWEAKYCHSCPVPDILRQNACPNITLYGAASKGFLGFGGGVKVEAWCSEYFTDVKNPAVGCGHCHEFRGPSIFDLDTSE
;
A
#
# COMPACT_ATOMS: atom_id res chain seq x y z
N MET A 1 23.55 -25.77 30.47
CA MET A 1 24.48 -24.89 29.73
C MET A 1 24.53 -25.40 28.29
N LYS A 2 23.77 -24.78 27.37
CA LYS A 2 23.92 -24.99 25.93
C LYS A 2 24.01 -23.60 25.31
N ASN A 3 25.25 -23.18 25.07
CA ASN A 3 25.57 -22.00 24.28
C ASN A 3 25.07 -22.26 22.85
N PHE A 4 23.96 -21.64 22.48
CA PHE A 4 23.62 -21.46 21.08
C PHE A 4 24.44 -20.28 20.56
N CYS A 5 25.51 -20.61 19.83
CA CYS A 5 26.26 -19.66 19.04
C CYS A 5 25.32 -19.04 17.99
N LEU A 6 24.95 -17.78 18.19
CA LEU A 6 24.31 -16.96 17.16
C LEU A 6 25.35 -16.69 16.07
N HIS A 7 25.14 -17.27 14.88
CA HIS A 7 25.94 -17.01 13.69
C HIS A 7 25.73 -15.54 13.24
N PRO A 8 26.80 -14.76 12.96
CA PRO A 8 26.70 -13.35 12.60
C PRO A 8 26.59 -13.16 11.07
N SER A 9 25.67 -13.86 10.41
CA SER A 9 25.56 -13.84 8.93
C SER A 9 24.12 -13.73 8.43
N SER A 10 23.38 -12.73 8.92
CA SER A 10 22.23 -12.12 8.24
C SER A 10 21.76 -10.90 9.02
N PHE A 11 22.56 -9.83 8.98
CA PHE A 11 22.04 -8.48 9.22
C PHE A 11 21.18 -8.11 7.99
N ILE A 12 19.98 -8.69 7.90
CA ILE A 12 18.96 -8.21 6.99
C ILE A 12 18.69 -6.77 7.41
N LEU A 13 18.99 -5.83 6.52
CA LEU A 13 18.50 -4.47 6.59
C LEU A 13 16.97 -4.54 6.71
N PHE A 14 16.43 -4.41 7.92
CA PHE A 14 14.99 -4.34 8.18
C PHE A 14 14.46 -2.98 7.70
N PHE A 15 14.48 -2.75 6.39
CA PHE A 15 13.53 -1.82 5.78
C PHE A 15 12.19 -2.54 5.75
N ALA A 16 11.48 -2.50 6.87
CA ALA A 16 10.22 -3.22 6.98
C ALA A 16 9.11 -2.37 6.34
N MET A 17 8.49 -2.94 5.31
CA MET A 17 7.20 -2.49 4.77
C MET A 17 6.02 -2.99 5.64
N LEU A 18 6.32 -3.59 6.79
CA LEU A 18 5.35 -4.07 7.76
C LEU A 18 4.91 -2.90 8.65
N THR A 19 3.66 -2.49 8.52
CA THR A 19 3.07 -1.41 9.31
C THR A 19 2.98 -1.78 10.80
N PRO A 20 2.80 -0.79 11.70
CA PRO A 20 2.51 -1.04 13.12
C PRO A 20 1.28 -1.91 13.37
N ALA A 21 0.36 -1.99 12.41
CA ALA A 21 -0.80 -2.87 12.45
C ALA A 21 -0.52 -4.30 11.96
N GLY A 22 0.74 -4.64 11.64
CA GLY A 22 1.15 -5.97 11.16
C GLY A 22 0.75 -6.27 9.71
N LYS A 23 0.38 -5.26 8.92
CA LYS A 23 0.05 -5.41 7.49
C LYS A 23 1.18 -4.91 6.60
N GLU A 24 1.45 -5.60 5.50
CA GLU A 24 2.38 -5.13 4.48
C GLU A 24 1.79 -3.95 3.69
N CYS A 25 2.56 -2.88 3.53
CA CYS A 25 2.14 -1.71 2.77
C CYS A 25 3.35 -1.04 2.08
N LYS A 26 3.30 -0.95 0.75
CA LYS A 26 4.39 -0.32 -0.04
C LYS A 26 4.63 1.16 0.28
N HIS A 27 3.64 1.82 0.88
CA HIS A 27 3.74 3.24 1.27
C HIS A 27 4.30 3.43 2.68
N PHE A 28 4.39 2.36 3.48
CA PHE A 28 5.00 2.42 4.79
C PHE A 28 6.51 2.23 4.68
N TYR A 29 7.25 3.04 5.42
CA TYR A 29 8.69 2.90 5.54
C TYR A 29 9.09 2.97 7.01
N SER A 30 9.97 2.06 7.40
CA SER A 30 10.62 2.08 8.70
C SER A 30 12.14 1.87 8.56
N ASP A 31 12.91 2.56 9.41
CA ASP A 31 14.34 2.34 9.60
C ASP A 31 14.65 2.31 11.10
N TYR A 32 15.00 1.11 11.57
CA TYR A 32 15.32 0.80 12.96
C TYR A 32 16.83 0.60 13.21
N ASN A 33 17.68 0.96 12.24
CA ASN A 33 19.10 0.64 12.30
C ASN A 33 19.86 1.56 13.26
N ARG A 34 20.72 0.97 14.12
CA ARG A 34 21.67 1.68 15.02
C ARG A 34 21.02 2.76 15.90
N GLY A 35 19.87 2.45 16.50
CA GLY A 35 19.18 3.39 17.39
C GLY A 35 18.36 4.47 16.67
N ARG A 36 18.27 4.43 15.33
CA ARG A 36 17.21 5.14 14.62
C ARG A 36 15.87 4.44 14.85
N ASN A 37 14.82 5.24 14.89
CA ASN A 37 13.44 4.77 14.97
C ASN A 37 12.61 5.71 14.09
N ILE A 38 12.78 5.57 12.78
CA ILE A 38 12.06 6.37 11.79
C ILE A 38 10.91 5.51 11.29
N GLU A 39 9.71 6.06 11.36
CA GLU A 39 8.52 5.50 10.72
C GLU A 39 7.80 6.61 9.97
N GLU A 40 7.39 6.32 8.74
CA GLU A 40 6.60 7.26 7.95
C GLU A 40 5.62 6.53 7.03
N CYS A 41 4.48 7.19 6.78
CA CYS A 41 3.59 6.84 5.68
C CYS A 41 3.83 7.81 4.52
N ARG A 42 4.51 7.34 3.48
CA ARG A 42 4.85 8.13 2.29
C ARG A 42 3.61 8.57 1.51
N LEU A 43 2.51 7.82 1.59
CA LEU A 43 1.24 8.22 0.99
C LEU A 43 0.71 9.53 1.59
N LEU A 44 0.72 9.63 2.93
CA LEU A 44 0.25 10.84 3.62
C LEU A 44 1.26 11.97 3.55
N LYS A 45 2.56 11.65 3.63
CA LYS A 45 3.66 12.63 3.52
C LYS A 45 3.62 13.40 2.19
N ASN A 46 3.19 12.73 1.13
CA ASN A 46 3.08 13.34 -0.20
C ASN A 46 1.81 14.20 -0.38
N ASN A 47 0.92 14.24 0.61
CA ASN A 47 -0.28 15.05 0.59
C ASN A 47 -0.16 16.21 1.61
N PRO A 48 0.09 17.46 1.16
CA PRO A 48 0.23 18.60 2.06
C PRO A 48 -1.05 18.93 2.84
N ASP A 49 -2.22 18.52 2.35
CA ASP A 49 -3.51 18.74 3.00
C ASP A 49 -3.84 17.64 4.04
N SER A 50 -3.00 16.60 4.12
CA SER A 50 -3.15 15.54 5.13
C SER A 50 -2.69 16.04 6.50
N LEU A 51 -3.36 15.57 7.55
CA LEU A 51 -2.78 15.63 8.88
C LEU A 51 -1.47 14.84 8.96
N PRO A 52 -0.56 15.19 9.90
CA PRO A 52 0.64 14.41 10.16
C PRO A 52 0.31 12.95 10.43
N TRP A 53 1.16 12.06 9.93
CA TRP A 53 0.99 10.63 10.16
C TRP A 53 1.21 10.27 11.63
N GLU A 54 0.45 9.28 12.10
CA GLU A 54 0.56 8.64 13.41
C GLU A 54 0.36 7.13 13.24
N ALA A 55 1.09 6.32 14.03
CA ALA A 55 1.01 4.86 13.97
C ALA A 55 -0.42 4.31 14.11
N LYS A 56 -1.28 4.99 14.89
CA LYS A 56 -2.69 4.62 15.10
C LYS A 56 -3.48 4.53 13.79
N TYR A 57 -3.14 5.33 12.78
CA TYR A 57 -3.83 5.32 11.50
C TYR A 57 -3.65 4.01 10.74
N CYS A 58 -2.56 3.27 10.97
CA CYS A 58 -2.33 1.99 10.32
C CYS A 58 -3.37 0.93 10.71
N HIS A 59 -3.95 1.00 11.90
CA HIS A 59 -4.95 0.02 12.36
C HIS A 59 -6.28 0.12 11.61
N SER A 60 -6.61 1.29 11.07
CA SER A 60 -7.84 1.53 10.31
C SER A 60 -7.58 1.94 8.86
N CYS A 61 -6.34 1.81 8.37
CA CYS A 61 -5.97 2.22 7.03
C CYS A 61 -6.47 1.18 6.00
N PRO A 62 -7.25 1.59 4.98
CA PRO A 62 -7.73 0.66 3.96
C PRO A 62 -6.67 0.34 2.88
N VAL A 63 -5.58 1.11 2.81
CA VAL A 63 -4.55 1.00 1.76
C VAL A 63 -3.94 -0.40 1.63
N PRO A 64 -3.52 -1.08 2.73
CA PRO A 64 -2.95 -2.43 2.60
C PRO A 64 -3.92 -3.42 1.95
N ASP A 65 -5.20 -3.34 2.31
CA ASP A 65 -6.22 -4.24 1.77
C ASP A 65 -6.52 -3.93 0.30
N ILE A 66 -6.59 -2.63 -0.07
CA ILE A 66 -6.71 -2.19 -1.47
C ILE A 66 -5.55 -2.72 -2.32
N LEU A 67 -4.31 -2.56 -1.86
CA LEU A 67 -3.13 -3.00 -2.60
C LEU A 67 -3.06 -4.51 -2.77
N ARG A 68 -3.57 -5.27 -1.78
CA ARG A 68 -3.64 -6.73 -1.84
C ARG A 68 -4.74 -7.21 -2.79
N GLN A 69 -5.85 -6.49 -2.87
CA GLN A 69 -7.02 -6.86 -3.69
C GLN A 69 -6.89 -6.41 -5.14
N ASN A 70 -6.27 -5.26 -5.38
CA ASN A 70 -6.13 -4.67 -6.70
C ASN A 70 -4.69 -4.75 -7.20
N ALA A 71 -4.46 -5.57 -8.24
CA ALA A 71 -3.17 -5.76 -8.89
C ALA A 71 -2.95 -4.84 -10.12
N CYS A 72 -3.83 -3.86 -10.37
CA CYS A 72 -3.69 -2.93 -11.49
C CYS A 72 -2.41 -2.08 -11.34
N PRO A 73 -1.48 -2.12 -12.31
CA PRO A 73 -0.26 -1.31 -12.24
C PRO A 73 -0.53 0.19 -12.47
N ASN A 74 -1.65 0.52 -13.11
CA ASN A 74 -2.00 1.87 -13.53
C ASN A 74 -2.89 2.62 -12.51
N ILE A 75 -3.13 2.01 -11.33
CA ILE A 75 -3.88 2.68 -10.26
C ILE A 75 -2.94 3.48 -9.37
N THR A 76 -3.25 4.77 -9.21
CA THR A 76 -2.57 5.66 -8.27
C THR A 76 -3.51 5.94 -7.11
N LEU A 77 -2.99 5.76 -5.89
CA LEU A 77 -3.72 6.05 -4.65
C LEU A 77 -3.29 7.41 -4.11
N TYR A 78 -4.27 8.18 -3.64
CA TYR A 78 -4.09 9.40 -2.87
C TYR A 78 -4.68 9.19 -1.48
N GLY A 79 -3.95 9.60 -0.44
CA GLY A 79 -4.38 9.39 0.95
C GLY A 79 -4.37 10.69 1.74
N ALA A 80 -5.35 10.86 2.63
CA ALA A 80 -5.38 11.95 3.59
C ALA A 80 -5.80 11.43 4.97
N ALA A 81 -5.02 11.74 6.01
CA ALA A 81 -5.45 11.53 7.38
C ALA A 81 -6.37 12.67 7.82
N SER A 82 -7.44 12.32 8.53
CA SER A 82 -8.40 13.28 9.06
C SER A 82 -8.75 12.95 10.51
N LYS A 83 -9.04 13.98 11.30
CA LYS A 83 -9.66 13.81 12.62
C LYS A 83 -11.14 13.49 12.42
N GLY A 84 -11.64 12.58 13.23
CA GLY A 84 -13.08 12.35 13.31
C GLY A 84 -13.75 13.38 14.23
N PHE A 85 -15.03 13.17 14.52
CA PHE A 85 -15.83 14.11 15.30
C PHE A 85 -15.34 14.19 16.75
N LEU A 86 -15.06 15.41 17.24
CA LEU A 86 -14.51 15.66 18.57
C LEU A 86 -13.23 14.86 18.90
N GLY A 87 -12.44 14.49 17.89
CA GLY A 87 -11.21 13.71 18.08
C GLY A 87 -11.40 12.19 18.11
N PHE A 88 -12.65 11.71 18.06
CA PHE A 88 -12.95 10.28 17.98
C PHE A 88 -13.15 9.83 16.53
N GLY A 89 -12.59 8.67 16.17
CA GLY A 89 -12.85 8.04 14.87
C GLY A 89 -12.14 8.70 13.67
N GLY A 90 -11.00 9.35 13.89
CA GLY A 90 -10.13 9.78 12.79
C GLY A 90 -9.52 8.60 12.03
N GLY A 91 -9.15 8.81 10.78
CA GLY A 91 -8.66 7.74 9.91
C GLY A 91 -8.08 8.25 8.59
N VAL A 92 -7.69 7.29 7.75
CA VAL A 92 -7.15 7.55 6.41
C VAL A 92 -8.26 7.44 5.38
N LYS A 93 -8.54 8.53 4.68
CA LYS A 93 -9.37 8.54 3.48
C LYS A 93 -8.48 8.24 2.27
N VAL A 94 -9.00 7.47 1.34
CA VAL A 94 -8.28 7.07 0.12
C VAL A 94 -9.12 7.39 -1.09
N GLU A 95 -8.50 8.09 -2.02
CA GLU A 95 -9.00 8.32 -3.37
C GLU A 95 -8.09 7.58 -4.35
N ALA A 96 -8.61 7.26 -5.52
CA ALA A 96 -7.84 6.54 -6.52
C ALA A 96 -8.14 7.04 -7.93
N TRP A 97 -7.10 7.02 -8.75
CA TRP A 97 -7.11 7.47 -10.14
C TRP A 97 -6.46 6.41 -11.03
N CYS A 98 -7.03 6.19 -12.21
CA CYS A 98 -6.40 5.35 -13.22
C CYS A 98 -5.62 6.22 -14.21
N SER A 99 -4.30 6.03 -14.27
CA SER A 99 -3.43 6.80 -15.17
C SER A 99 -3.59 6.43 -16.64
N GLU A 100 -4.10 5.24 -16.94
CA GLU A 100 -4.29 4.76 -18.31
C GLU A 100 -5.55 5.35 -18.96
N TYR A 101 -6.67 5.34 -18.23
CA TYR A 101 -7.97 5.78 -18.73
C TYR A 101 -8.37 7.16 -18.24
N PHE A 102 -7.50 7.82 -17.47
CA PHE A 102 -7.70 9.16 -16.94
C PHE A 102 -9.07 9.34 -16.27
N THR A 103 -9.39 8.43 -15.34
CA THR A 103 -10.67 8.41 -14.64
C THR A 103 -10.53 8.12 -13.15
N ASP A 104 -11.47 8.66 -12.37
CA ASP A 104 -11.60 8.37 -10.95
C ASP A 104 -12.03 6.92 -10.74
N VAL A 105 -11.37 6.24 -9.81
CA VAL A 105 -11.71 4.86 -9.43
C VAL A 105 -12.57 4.88 -8.17
N LYS A 106 -13.88 4.69 -8.36
CA LYS A 106 -14.87 4.72 -7.26
C LYS A 106 -14.67 3.59 -6.23
N ASN A 107 -14.19 2.43 -6.67
CA ASN A 107 -13.85 1.32 -5.79
C ASN A 107 -12.39 0.88 -6.03
N PRO A 108 -11.42 1.45 -5.26
CA PRO A 108 -10.01 1.17 -5.45
C PRO A 108 -9.64 -0.30 -5.27
N ALA A 109 -10.40 -1.08 -4.49
CA ALA A 109 -10.17 -2.50 -4.30
C ALA A 109 -10.49 -3.36 -5.54
N VAL A 110 -11.39 -2.88 -6.41
CA VAL A 110 -11.81 -3.57 -7.63
C VAL A 110 -11.02 -3.07 -8.85
N GLY A 111 -10.69 -1.78 -8.88
CA GLY A 111 -10.03 -1.13 -10.00
C GLY A 111 -10.98 -0.33 -10.89
N CYS A 112 -10.46 0.19 -12.00
CA CYS A 112 -11.20 1.12 -12.87
C CYS A 112 -12.25 0.47 -13.78
N GLY A 113 -12.36 -0.87 -13.77
CA GLY A 113 -13.23 -1.61 -14.69
C GLY A 113 -12.62 -1.87 -16.08
N HIS A 114 -11.67 -1.04 -16.52
CA HIS A 114 -11.13 -1.11 -17.89
C HIS A 114 -9.74 -1.77 -17.99
N CYS A 115 -8.87 -1.64 -16.98
CA CYS A 115 -7.51 -2.19 -17.03
C CYS A 115 -7.45 -3.72 -17.04
N HIS A 116 -8.53 -4.38 -16.63
CA HIS A 116 -8.61 -5.84 -16.56
C HIS A 116 -9.45 -6.45 -17.68
N GLU A 117 -9.91 -5.64 -18.63
CA GLU A 117 -10.54 -6.16 -19.84
C GLU A 117 -9.48 -6.94 -20.65
N PHE A 118 -9.74 -8.22 -20.88
CA PHE A 118 -8.86 -9.07 -21.67
C PHE A 118 -8.79 -8.55 -23.11
N ARG A 119 -7.57 -8.32 -23.61
CA ARG A 119 -7.29 -7.78 -24.95
C ARG A 119 -6.49 -8.73 -25.85
N GLY A 120 -6.27 -9.96 -25.40
CA GLY A 120 -5.53 -10.95 -26.18
C GLY A 120 -6.42 -11.63 -27.23
N PRO A 121 -5.82 -12.29 -28.23
CA PRO A 121 -6.52 -13.30 -29.01
C PRO A 121 -7.05 -14.38 -28.04
N SER A 122 -8.26 -14.86 -28.29
CA SER A 122 -8.78 -16.02 -27.59
C SER A 122 -7.96 -17.26 -27.98
N ILE A 123 -8.00 -18.30 -27.15
CA ILE A 123 -7.36 -19.58 -27.48
C ILE A 123 -7.84 -20.13 -28.84
N PHE A 124 -9.08 -19.81 -29.23
CA PHE A 124 -9.67 -20.21 -30.50
C PHE A 124 -9.13 -19.44 -31.71
N ASP A 125 -8.52 -18.27 -31.50
CA ASP A 125 -7.94 -17.46 -32.58
C ASP A 125 -6.53 -17.94 -32.98
N LEU A 126 -5.94 -18.90 -32.24
CA LEU A 126 -4.61 -19.45 -32.51
C LEU A 126 -4.62 -20.68 -33.43
N ASP A 127 -5.77 -21.29 -33.68
CA ASP A 127 -5.89 -22.53 -34.47
C ASP A 127 -5.98 -22.30 -35.98
N THR A 128 -5.98 -21.04 -36.46
CA THR A 128 -6.24 -20.73 -37.89
C THR A 128 -4.98 -20.40 -38.71
N SER A 129 -3.78 -20.67 -38.19
CA SER A 129 -2.51 -20.35 -38.88
C SER A 129 -1.76 -21.59 -39.39
N GLU A 130 -2.46 -22.55 -40.00
CA GLU A 130 -1.88 -23.67 -40.76
C GLU A 130 -2.02 -23.47 -42.27
#